data_AF-A0A7Y5N9I3-F1
#
_entry.id   AF-A0A7Y5N9I3-F1
#
_cell.length_a   1.000
_cell.length_b   1.000
_cell.length_c   1.000
_cell.angle_alpha   90.00
_cell.angle_beta   90.00
_cell.angle_gamma   90.00
#
_symmetry.space_group_name_H-M   'P 1'
#
loop_
_entity.id
_entity.type
_entity.pdbx_description
1 polymer ?
#
loop_
_entity_poly.entity_id
_entity_poly.type
_entity_poly.pdbx_seq_one_letter_code
_entity_poly.pdbx_strand_id
1 'polypeptide(L)'
;MLHRAILRRPAGRARWMAALAAVAALGASAGAQGTTASVSGTVTDSTGLPVSGAEVGALGTTLRVRSGEQGAYVLPGVALGAILLEARRLGFRPETLRVVVAEGGASARFVLRLAPTLLQTVAVRGNRRRYVGRLAGYYERLQSRAIGYFITRDDIERGNPRQLTDVLRRAPGVDIVRGGRVRLRGRSCAPLVWIDGVAMPAGEVDLNTFAPNSIEGVEVYLSASGAPARYQGTGDESRCGTLLLWSRGLDTERRRAPVVAAADQMDSLHLAGAVFAATEVETEARPTDANVAALVYPPDLYSAGLGGLVVAEFVVDTTGRMEPDQFAVLSSPHVLMSRAVYEALGGATFVPARRAGLAVRQIVQMRFRFAAPGMR
;
A
#
# COMPACT_ATOMS: atom_id res chain seq x y z
N MET A 1 -79.76 -29.42 -22.04
CA MET A 1 -80.70 -30.57 -22.07
C MET A 1 -79.92 -31.80 -22.56
N LEU A 2 -79.88 -32.87 -21.77
CA LEU A 2 -80.46 -34.20 -22.09
C LEU A 2 -79.77 -34.88 -23.29
N HIS A 3 -78.99 -35.96 -23.13
CA HIS A 3 -79.35 -37.36 -22.80
C HIS A 3 -78.01 -38.18 -22.80
N ARG A 4 -77.85 -39.47 -22.44
CA ARG A 4 -78.71 -40.61 -22.03
C ARG A 4 -77.80 -41.59 -21.26
N ALA A 5 -78.24 -42.14 -20.12
CA ALA A 5 -78.77 -43.50 -19.95
C ALA A 5 -77.76 -44.68 -20.00
N ILE A 6 -77.72 -45.36 -18.86
CA ILE A 6 -77.04 -46.62 -18.52
C ILE A 6 -77.64 -47.81 -19.29
N LEU A 7 -76.83 -48.81 -19.64
CA LEU A 7 -77.27 -50.22 -19.64
C LEU A 7 -76.11 -51.16 -19.25
N ARG A 8 -76.36 -52.04 -18.26
CA ARG A 8 -75.52 -53.21 -17.91
C ARG A 8 -76.07 -54.45 -18.62
N ARG A 9 -75.22 -55.46 -18.89
CA ARG A 9 -75.43 -56.91 -18.55
C ARG A 9 -74.18 -57.75 -18.91
N PRO A 10 -74.02 -59.01 -18.44
CA PRO A 10 -72.71 -59.46 -17.95
C PRO A 10 -72.22 -60.84 -18.44
N ALA A 11 -71.01 -61.19 -17.99
CA ALA A 11 -70.54 -62.54 -17.62
C ALA A 11 -70.59 -63.69 -18.65
N GLY A 12 -69.39 -64.11 -19.08
CA GLY A 12 -69.09 -65.44 -19.62
C GLY A 12 -67.65 -65.82 -19.22
N ARG A 13 -67.39 -67.08 -18.83
CA ARG A 13 -66.11 -67.53 -18.26
C ARG A 13 -65.33 -68.43 -19.22
N ALA A 14 -64.02 -68.56 -18.93
CA ALA A 14 -63.14 -69.71 -19.24
C ALA A 14 -62.56 -69.75 -20.69
N ARG A 15 -61.33 -70.23 -20.95
CA ARG A 15 -60.22 -70.72 -20.07
C ARG A 15 -58.91 -70.97 -20.89
N TRP A 16 -57.77 -71.04 -20.18
CA TRP A 16 -56.50 -71.75 -20.50
C TRP A 16 -55.42 -71.18 -21.45
N MET A 17 -54.19 -71.08 -20.90
CA MET A 17 -52.83 -71.19 -21.50
C MET A 17 -52.41 -70.21 -22.62
N ALA A 18 -51.20 -69.62 -22.68
CA ALA A 18 -50.04 -69.45 -21.78
C ALA A 18 -49.20 -68.23 -22.32
N ALA A 19 -47.98 -67.85 -21.92
CA ALA A 19 -46.96 -68.39 -21.02
C ALA A 19 -46.01 -67.27 -20.48
N LEU A 20 -44.92 -67.67 -19.79
CA LEU A 20 -43.66 -66.96 -19.46
C LEU A 20 -43.61 -65.40 -19.49
N ALA A 21 -43.57 -64.79 -18.30
CA ALA A 21 -42.43 -63.97 -17.84
C ALA A 21 -42.63 -63.52 -16.38
N ALA A 22 -42.24 -64.38 -15.42
CA ALA A 22 -42.03 -63.96 -14.03
C ALA A 22 -40.53 -63.83 -13.79
N VAL A 23 -40.06 -62.69 -13.28
CA VAL A 23 -38.85 -62.52 -12.43
C VAL A 23 -38.73 -61.04 -11.99
N ALA A 24 -38.45 -60.86 -10.70
CA ALA A 24 -37.86 -59.68 -10.05
C ALA A 24 -38.31 -58.25 -10.46
N ALA A 25 -39.43 -57.79 -9.88
CA ALA A 25 -39.67 -56.36 -9.65
C ALA A 25 -39.18 -55.90 -8.25
N LEU A 26 -38.01 -56.37 -7.81
CA LEU A 26 -37.20 -55.66 -6.81
C LEU A 26 -36.17 -54.83 -7.55
N GLY A 27 -36.63 -53.72 -8.12
CA GLY A 27 -35.75 -52.67 -8.61
C GLY A 27 -34.99 -52.10 -7.42
N ALA A 28 -33.76 -52.58 -7.23
CA ALA A 28 -32.91 -52.11 -6.15
C ALA A 28 -32.79 -50.58 -6.24
N SER A 29 -33.04 -49.90 -5.12
CA SER A 29 -32.47 -48.58 -4.89
C SER A 29 -30.96 -48.76 -4.82
N ALA A 30 -30.32 -48.84 -5.98
CA ALA A 30 -28.89 -48.68 -6.14
C ALA A 30 -28.58 -47.24 -5.74
N GLY A 31 -28.46 -47.02 -4.43
CA GLY A 31 -27.92 -45.79 -3.90
C GLY A 31 -26.57 -45.60 -4.57
N ALA A 32 -26.42 -44.49 -5.31
CA ALA A 32 -25.12 -44.11 -5.80
C ALA A 32 -24.20 -44.06 -4.58
N GLN A 33 -23.23 -44.98 -4.52
CA GLN A 33 -22.22 -45.00 -3.46
C GLN A 33 -21.42 -43.71 -3.62
N GLY A 34 -21.82 -42.70 -2.86
CA GLY A 34 -21.25 -41.37 -2.93
C GLY A 34 -19.82 -41.44 -2.50
N THR A 35 -18.89 -41.43 -3.46
CA THR A 35 -17.45 -41.29 -3.21
C THR A 35 -17.07 -39.93 -2.60
N THR A 36 -18.07 -39.09 -2.35
CA THR A 36 -17.99 -37.77 -1.73
C THR A 36 -19.15 -37.59 -0.74
N ALA A 37 -18.91 -36.83 0.33
CA ALA A 37 -19.92 -36.37 1.27
C ALA A 37 -19.78 -34.86 1.53
N SER A 38 -20.59 -34.31 2.42
CA SER A 38 -20.50 -32.90 2.84
C SER A 38 -19.74 -32.74 4.16
N VAL A 39 -19.03 -31.62 4.30
CA VAL A 39 -18.44 -31.18 5.58
C VAL A 39 -19.15 -29.91 6.03
N SER A 40 -19.79 -29.94 7.19
CA SER A 40 -20.45 -28.77 7.80
C SER A 40 -19.63 -28.22 8.96
N GLY A 41 -19.87 -26.98 9.36
CA GLY A 41 -19.09 -26.39 10.43
C GLY A 41 -19.35 -24.93 10.72
N THR A 42 -18.53 -24.37 11.60
CA THR A 42 -18.52 -22.94 11.93
C THR A 42 -17.11 -22.37 11.89
N VAL A 43 -17.00 -21.11 11.47
CA VAL A 43 -15.78 -20.30 11.57
C VAL A 43 -16.02 -19.21 12.61
N THR A 44 -15.22 -19.19 13.67
CA THR A 44 -15.22 -18.12 14.69
C THR A 44 -13.85 -17.46 14.76
N ASP A 45 -13.75 -16.31 15.42
CA ASP A 45 -12.48 -15.74 15.82
C ASP A 45 -12.00 -16.28 17.19
N SER A 46 -10.83 -15.82 17.64
CA SER A 46 -10.26 -16.16 18.95
C SER A 46 -11.03 -15.61 20.16
N THR A 47 -12.02 -14.74 19.96
CA THR A 47 -12.94 -14.26 21.02
C THR A 47 -14.26 -15.05 21.05
N GLY A 48 -14.47 -15.94 20.07
CA GLY A 48 -15.69 -16.74 19.93
C GLY A 48 -16.77 -16.10 19.05
N LEU A 49 -16.53 -14.92 18.48
CA LEU A 49 -17.49 -14.28 17.57
C LEU A 49 -17.51 -14.99 16.20
N PRO A 50 -18.67 -15.10 15.53
CA PRO A 50 -18.77 -15.72 14.21
C PRO A 50 -18.06 -14.87 13.14
N VAL A 51 -17.26 -15.52 12.29
CA VAL A 51 -16.57 -14.85 11.18
C VAL A 51 -17.36 -15.06 9.89
N SER A 52 -18.09 -14.02 9.48
CA SER A 52 -18.83 -13.99 8.22
C SER A 52 -17.93 -13.89 6.99
N GLY A 53 -18.27 -14.63 5.93
CA GLY A 53 -17.61 -14.59 4.64
C GLY A 53 -16.14 -15.04 4.64
N ALA A 54 -15.72 -15.85 5.62
CA ALA A 54 -14.48 -16.62 5.55
C ALA A 54 -14.64 -17.69 4.48
N GLU A 55 -13.63 -17.90 3.65
CA GLU A 55 -13.64 -18.96 2.65
C GLU A 55 -13.08 -20.24 3.27
N VAL A 56 -13.84 -21.33 3.19
CA VAL A 56 -13.45 -22.66 3.65
C VAL A 56 -13.27 -23.57 2.45
N GLY A 57 -12.19 -24.34 2.43
CA GLY A 57 -11.80 -25.14 1.27
C GLY A 57 -11.08 -26.43 1.58
N ALA A 58 -11.21 -27.41 0.70
CA ALA A 58 -10.39 -28.62 0.72
C ALA A 58 -9.09 -28.39 -0.06
N LEU A 59 -7.94 -28.50 0.62
CA LEU A 59 -6.62 -28.36 -0.01
C LEU A 59 -6.38 -29.48 -1.03
N GLY A 60 -5.67 -29.16 -2.11
CA GLY A 60 -5.51 -30.04 -3.27
C GLY A 60 -6.75 -30.13 -4.19
N THR A 61 -7.84 -29.43 -3.88
CA THR A 61 -9.05 -29.39 -4.71
C THR A 61 -9.51 -27.95 -4.98
N THR A 62 -10.42 -27.78 -5.94
CA THR A 62 -11.11 -26.52 -6.24
C THR A 62 -12.35 -26.25 -5.36
N LEU A 63 -12.73 -27.19 -4.48
CA LEU A 63 -13.94 -27.09 -3.66
C LEU A 63 -13.80 -25.97 -2.62
N ARG A 64 -14.62 -24.92 -2.72
CA ARG A 64 -14.65 -23.76 -1.82
C ARG A 64 -16.08 -23.36 -1.49
N VAL A 65 -16.30 -22.91 -0.27
CA VAL A 65 -17.55 -22.28 0.20
C VAL A 65 -17.24 -21.06 1.06
N ARG A 66 -18.19 -20.16 1.27
CA ARG A 66 -18.07 -19.04 2.23
C ARG A 66 -18.96 -19.27 3.45
N SER A 67 -18.48 -18.90 4.64
CA SER A 67 -19.32 -18.85 5.84
C SER A 67 -20.38 -17.76 5.74
N GLY A 68 -21.57 -18.04 6.26
CA GLY A 68 -22.65 -17.06 6.41
C GLY A 68 -22.44 -16.11 7.60
N GLU A 69 -23.42 -15.25 7.86
CA GLU A 69 -23.35 -14.23 8.94
C GLU A 69 -23.11 -14.83 10.34
N GLN A 70 -23.67 -16.02 10.59
CA GLN A 70 -23.49 -16.77 11.84
C GLN A 70 -22.20 -17.62 11.85
N GLY A 71 -21.29 -17.41 10.90
CA GLY A 71 -20.04 -18.19 10.76
C GLY A 71 -20.24 -19.61 10.24
N ALA A 72 -21.47 -20.09 10.08
CA ALA A 72 -21.80 -21.44 9.60
C ALA A 72 -21.45 -21.64 8.12
N TYR A 73 -21.00 -22.84 7.75
CA TYR A 73 -20.73 -23.24 6.38
C TYR A 73 -21.10 -24.71 6.12
N VAL A 74 -21.31 -25.06 4.84
CA VAL A 74 -21.45 -26.44 4.36
C VAL A 74 -20.67 -26.57 3.05
N LEU A 75 -19.64 -27.41 3.04
CA LEU A 75 -18.81 -27.70 1.87
C LEU A 75 -19.22 -29.06 1.28
N PRO A 76 -19.97 -29.10 0.17
CA PRO A 76 -20.39 -30.36 -0.47
C PRO A 76 -19.28 -30.95 -1.34
N GLY A 77 -19.41 -32.23 -1.69
CA GLY A 77 -18.58 -32.90 -2.71
C GLY A 77 -17.17 -33.26 -2.26
N VAL A 78 -16.89 -33.28 -0.96
CA VAL A 78 -15.56 -33.64 -0.43
C VAL A 78 -15.39 -35.16 -0.47
N ALA A 79 -14.31 -35.63 -1.08
CA ALA A 79 -14.01 -37.06 -1.19
C ALA A 79 -13.90 -37.75 0.18
N LEU A 80 -14.34 -39.00 0.25
CA LEU A 80 -14.23 -39.81 1.47
C LEU A 80 -12.76 -40.06 1.85
N GLY A 81 -12.47 -40.13 3.14
CA GLY A 81 -11.13 -40.32 3.69
C GLY A 81 -10.55 -39.08 4.37
N ALA A 82 -9.23 -39.09 4.61
CA ALA A 82 -8.55 -38.01 5.33
C ALA A 82 -8.13 -36.88 4.38
N ILE A 83 -8.55 -35.65 4.68
CA ILE A 83 -8.23 -34.45 3.89
C ILE A 83 -7.81 -33.28 4.78
N LEU A 84 -7.09 -32.32 4.23
CA LEU A 84 -6.81 -31.04 4.88
C LEU A 84 -7.84 -30.00 4.42
N LEU A 85 -8.52 -29.37 5.36
CA LEU A 85 -9.39 -28.23 5.13
C LEU A 85 -8.72 -26.95 5.63
N GLU A 86 -8.78 -25.89 4.84
CA GLU A 86 -8.26 -24.55 5.18
C GLU A 86 -9.42 -23.57 5.29
N ALA A 87 -9.37 -22.67 6.29
CA ALA A 87 -10.24 -21.51 6.38
C ALA A 87 -9.43 -20.21 6.32
N ARG A 88 -9.84 -19.27 5.46
CA ARG A 88 -9.14 -18.00 5.20
C ARG A 88 -10.07 -16.79 5.16
N ARG A 89 -9.64 -15.67 5.77
CA ARG A 89 -10.34 -14.38 5.79
C ARG A 89 -9.33 -13.23 5.88
N LEU A 90 -9.59 -12.11 5.21
CA LEU A 90 -8.76 -10.90 5.33
C LEU A 90 -8.75 -10.41 6.78
N GLY A 91 -7.56 -10.05 7.30
CA GLY A 91 -7.35 -9.67 8.70
C GLY A 91 -7.15 -10.85 9.66
N PHE A 92 -7.09 -12.09 9.17
CA PHE A 92 -6.88 -13.29 9.97
C PHE A 92 -5.76 -14.18 9.40
N ARG A 93 -5.06 -14.91 10.27
CA ARG A 93 -4.15 -15.99 9.85
C ARG A 93 -4.99 -17.15 9.29
N PRO A 94 -4.66 -17.74 8.13
CA PRO A 94 -5.30 -18.96 7.67
C PRO A 94 -5.09 -20.09 8.68
N GLU A 95 -6.14 -20.87 8.92
CA GLU A 95 -6.12 -22.02 9.83
C GLU A 95 -6.37 -23.30 9.01
N THR A 96 -5.56 -24.34 9.23
CA THR A 96 -5.67 -25.62 8.51
C THR A 96 -5.93 -26.77 9.48
N LEU A 97 -6.96 -27.57 9.20
CA LEU A 97 -7.37 -28.71 10.01
C LEU A 97 -7.38 -29.99 9.18
N ARG A 98 -6.98 -31.11 9.78
CA ARG A 98 -7.14 -32.45 9.19
C ARG A 98 -8.48 -33.03 9.61
N VAL A 99 -9.29 -33.42 8.62
CA VAL A 99 -10.64 -33.97 8.80
C VAL A 99 -10.73 -35.32 8.12
N VAL A 100 -11.42 -36.28 8.73
CA VAL A 100 -11.75 -37.57 8.11
C VAL A 100 -13.22 -37.54 7.71
N VAL A 101 -13.49 -37.65 6.42
CA VAL A 101 -14.83 -37.61 5.83
C VAL A 101 -15.35 -39.02 5.65
N ALA A 102 -16.46 -39.35 6.31
CA ALA A 102 -17.17 -40.63 6.16
C ALA A 102 -18.43 -40.45 5.30
N GLU A 103 -19.12 -41.54 4.96
CA GLU A 103 -20.33 -41.51 4.11
C GLU A 103 -21.45 -40.61 4.68
N GLY A 104 -21.55 -40.51 6.02
CA GLY A 104 -22.46 -39.59 6.71
C GLY A 104 -22.00 -38.12 6.75
N GLY A 105 -20.90 -37.78 6.07
CA GLY A 105 -20.25 -36.47 6.14
C GLY A 105 -19.24 -36.34 7.28
N ALA A 106 -18.85 -35.10 7.57
CA ALA A 106 -18.03 -34.75 8.73
C ALA A 106 -18.37 -33.33 9.25
N SER A 107 -17.88 -33.01 10.45
CA SER A 107 -17.94 -31.65 11.00
C SER A 107 -16.55 -31.12 11.32
N ALA A 108 -16.35 -29.81 11.16
CA ALA A 108 -15.13 -29.12 11.59
C ALA A 108 -15.44 -27.71 12.11
N ARG A 109 -14.60 -27.21 13.03
CA ARG A 109 -14.72 -25.86 13.58
C ARG A 109 -13.38 -25.15 13.47
N PHE A 110 -13.37 -24.01 12.79
CA PHE A 110 -12.18 -23.16 12.65
C PHE A 110 -12.23 -22.02 13.65
N VAL A 111 -11.08 -21.74 14.27
CA VAL A 111 -10.87 -20.59 15.16
C VAL A 111 -9.78 -19.72 14.55
N LEU A 112 -10.19 -18.68 13.81
CA LEU A 112 -9.28 -17.78 13.13
C LEU A 112 -8.68 -16.77 14.11
N ARG A 113 -7.35 -16.68 14.13
CA ARG A 113 -6.61 -15.70 14.93
C ARG A 113 -6.36 -14.45 14.09
N LEU A 114 -6.56 -13.26 14.66
CA LEU A 114 -6.30 -12.01 13.95
C LEU A 114 -4.85 -11.95 13.44
N ALA A 115 -4.72 -11.62 12.16
CA ALA A 115 -3.49 -11.18 11.53
C ALA A 115 -3.65 -9.69 11.25
N PRO A 116 -3.18 -8.80 12.15
CA PRO A 116 -3.10 -7.39 11.81
C PRO A 116 -2.08 -7.25 10.68
N THR A 117 -2.56 -7.22 9.44
CA THR A 117 -1.74 -6.86 8.28
C THR A 117 -1.41 -5.38 8.41
N LEU A 118 -0.28 -5.09 9.05
CA LEU A 118 0.36 -3.78 8.97
C LEU A 118 0.76 -3.57 7.51
N LEU A 119 -0.12 -2.93 6.74
CA LEU A 119 0.24 -2.38 5.45
C LEU A 119 1.34 -1.35 5.71
N GLN A 120 2.52 -1.57 5.10
CA GLN A 120 3.62 -0.63 5.22
C GLN A 120 3.17 0.75 4.75
N THR A 121 3.20 1.73 5.66
CA THR A 121 2.88 3.10 5.33
C THR A 121 3.90 3.62 4.33
N VAL A 122 3.44 3.99 3.13
CA VAL A 122 4.25 4.77 2.19
C VAL A 122 4.46 6.15 2.80
N ALA A 123 5.56 6.28 3.55
CA ALA A 123 5.95 7.52 4.17
C ALA A 123 6.46 8.49 3.09
N VAL A 124 5.54 9.25 2.49
CA VAL A 124 5.89 10.43 1.70
C VAL A 124 6.46 11.48 2.67
N ARG A 125 7.75 11.34 2.99
CA ARG A 125 8.51 12.40 3.66
C ARG A 125 8.52 13.59 2.72
N GLY A 126 7.68 14.58 3.03
CA GLY A 126 7.73 15.89 2.42
C GLY A 126 9.09 16.50 2.71
N ASN A 127 10.04 16.30 1.79
CA ASN A 127 11.32 16.95 1.84
C ASN A 127 11.05 18.47 1.79
N ARG A 128 11.22 19.15 2.93
CA ARG A 128 11.32 20.61 2.98
C ARG A 128 12.57 20.98 2.19
N ARG A 129 12.42 21.05 0.86
CA ARG A 129 13.44 21.53 -0.05
C ARG A 129 13.90 22.88 0.51
N ARG A 130 15.15 22.92 0.99
CA ARG A 130 15.77 24.17 1.40
C ARG A 130 16.04 24.96 0.13
N TYR A 131 15.04 25.72 -0.31
CA TYR A 131 15.18 26.54 -1.49
C TYR A 131 16.24 27.60 -1.23
N VAL A 132 17.20 27.72 -2.13
CA VAL A 132 18.34 28.63 -2.05
C VAL A 132 18.44 29.44 -3.34
N GLY A 133 19.07 30.61 -3.27
CA GLY A 133 19.19 31.53 -4.41
C GLY A 133 17.92 32.33 -4.71
N ARG A 134 17.88 32.91 -5.91
CA ARG A 134 16.86 33.88 -6.36
C ARG A 134 15.42 33.39 -6.17
N LEU A 135 15.16 32.13 -6.51
CA LEU A 135 13.84 31.50 -6.48
C LEU A 135 13.39 31.03 -5.10
N ALA A 136 14.23 31.16 -4.07
CA ALA A 136 13.93 30.64 -2.74
C ALA A 136 12.58 31.12 -2.21
N GLY A 137 12.38 32.44 -2.25
CA GLY A 137 11.13 33.05 -1.81
C GLY A 137 9.93 32.71 -2.70
N TYR A 138 10.11 32.45 -4.00
CA TYR A 138 9.01 32.05 -4.89
C TYR A 138 8.45 30.70 -4.45
N TYR A 139 9.31 29.68 -4.35
CA TYR A 139 8.86 28.34 -3.96
C TYR A 139 8.39 28.28 -2.51
N GLU A 140 8.99 29.06 -1.60
CA GLU A 140 8.51 29.19 -0.22
C GLU A 140 7.09 29.76 -0.15
N ARG A 141 6.78 30.81 -0.94
CA ARG A 141 5.43 31.39 -1.04
C ARG A 141 4.43 30.45 -1.71
N LEU A 142 4.85 29.74 -2.76
CA LEU A 142 4.05 28.71 -3.42
C LEU A 142 3.67 27.58 -2.45
N GLN A 143 4.64 27.07 -1.67
CA GLN A 143 4.41 26.00 -0.69
C GLN A 143 3.56 26.45 0.50
N SER A 144 3.82 27.64 1.04
CA SER A 144 3.06 28.21 2.17
C SER A 144 1.66 28.69 1.78
N ARG A 145 1.31 28.66 0.48
CA ARG A 145 0.04 29.16 -0.07
C ARG A 145 -0.19 30.64 0.30
N ALA A 146 0.84 31.46 0.09
CA ALA A 146 0.79 32.89 0.33
C ALA A 146 -0.32 33.57 -0.51
N ILE A 147 -0.70 34.80 -0.13
CA ILE A 147 -1.84 35.54 -0.71
C ILE A 147 -1.51 36.00 -2.14
N GLY A 148 -1.74 35.15 -3.14
CA GLY A 148 -1.51 35.45 -4.55
C GLY A 148 -1.93 34.29 -5.45
N TYR A 149 -1.92 34.50 -6.76
CA TYR A 149 -2.09 33.41 -7.73
C TYR A 149 -0.72 33.02 -8.31
N PHE A 150 -0.37 31.75 -8.19
CA PHE A 150 0.93 31.22 -8.59
C PHE A 150 0.78 30.34 -9.81
N ILE A 151 1.61 30.56 -10.81
CA ILE A 151 1.71 29.74 -12.01
C ILE A 151 3.08 29.06 -11.97
N THR A 152 3.09 27.73 -12.00
CA THR A 152 4.32 26.93 -11.93
C THR A 152 4.86 26.59 -13.31
N ARG A 153 6.13 26.19 -13.39
CA ARG A 153 6.74 25.68 -14.63
C ARG A 153 5.90 24.57 -15.27
N ASP A 154 5.39 23.64 -14.47
CA ASP A 154 4.55 22.53 -14.92
C ASP A 154 3.20 23.00 -15.48
N ASP A 155 2.66 24.14 -15.02
CA ASP A 155 1.44 24.75 -15.57
C ASP A 155 1.71 25.48 -16.89
N ILE A 156 2.86 26.14 -17.01
CA ILE A 156 3.33 26.75 -18.27
C ILE A 156 3.55 25.66 -19.32
N GLU A 157 4.20 24.55 -18.97
CA GLU A 157 4.46 23.43 -19.89
C GLU A 157 3.17 22.73 -20.34
N ARG A 158 2.27 22.39 -19.41
CA ARG A 158 0.92 21.88 -19.77
C ARG A 158 0.10 22.88 -20.59
N GLY A 159 0.37 24.17 -20.46
CA GLY A 159 -0.29 25.21 -21.24
C GLY A 159 0.14 25.27 -22.71
N ASN A 160 1.36 24.81 -23.03
CA ASN A 160 2.06 25.02 -24.31
C ASN A 160 1.81 26.41 -24.95
N PRO A 161 2.00 27.52 -24.20
CA PRO A 161 1.71 28.88 -24.66
C PRO A 161 2.71 29.35 -25.71
N ARG A 162 2.23 30.12 -26.70
CA ARG A 162 3.10 30.80 -27.68
C ARG A 162 3.63 32.14 -27.19
N GLN A 163 2.88 32.82 -26.31
CA GLN A 163 3.19 34.15 -25.78
C GLN A 163 3.01 34.16 -24.25
N LEU A 164 3.72 35.02 -23.52
CA LEU A 164 3.63 35.06 -22.06
C LEU A 164 2.23 35.51 -21.59
N THR A 165 1.54 36.37 -22.34
CA THR A 165 0.13 36.69 -22.04
C THR A 165 -0.82 35.50 -22.10
N ASP A 166 -0.49 34.44 -22.85
CA ASP A 166 -1.32 33.22 -22.89
C ASP A 166 -1.20 32.39 -21.60
N VAL A 167 -0.07 32.48 -20.90
CA VAL A 167 0.10 31.93 -19.54
C VAL A 167 -0.88 32.61 -18.58
N LEU A 168 -0.92 33.94 -18.63
CA LEU A 168 -1.71 34.77 -17.72
C LEU A 168 -3.21 34.74 -17.96
N ARG A 169 -3.66 34.31 -19.14
CA ARG A 169 -5.09 34.19 -19.50
C ARG A 169 -5.88 33.26 -18.55
N ARG A 170 -5.22 32.36 -17.83
CA ARG A 170 -5.83 31.45 -16.84
C ARG A 170 -5.85 32.02 -15.41
N ALA A 171 -5.16 33.14 -15.16
CA ALA A 171 -5.08 33.75 -13.84
C ALA A 171 -6.35 34.58 -13.54
N PRO A 172 -6.96 34.42 -12.35
CA PRO A 172 -8.21 35.08 -12.02
C PRO A 172 -8.02 36.60 -11.89
N GLY A 173 -8.87 37.37 -12.59
CA GLY A 173 -8.82 38.83 -12.57
C GLY A 173 -7.66 39.44 -13.35
N VAL A 174 -7.10 38.73 -14.34
CA VAL A 174 -6.13 39.28 -15.30
C VAL A 174 -6.80 39.49 -16.66
N ASP A 175 -6.71 40.71 -17.17
CA ASP A 175 -7.24 41.10 -18.48
C ASP A 175 -6.07 41.38 -19.44
N ILE A 176 -6.09 40.78 -20.63
CA ILE A 176 -5.03 40.96 -21.65
C ILE A 176 -5.43 42.08 -22.62
N VAL A 177 -4.55 43.09 -22.77
CA VAL A 177 -4.72 44.25 -23.65
C VAL A 177 -3.84 44.10 -24.91
N ARG A 178 -4.19 44.77 -26.01
CA ARG A 178 -3.39 44.75 -27.26
C ARG A 178 -1.93 45.17 -27.00
N GLY A 179 -0.99 44.46 -27.63
CA GLY A 179 0.45 44.68 -27.49
C GLY A 179 1.05 44.04 -26.23
N GLY A 180 0.57 42.85 -25.86
CA GLY A 180 1.13 42.04 -24.75
C GLY A 180 1.02 42.64 -23.34
N ARG A 181 0.24 43.72 -23.19
CA ARG A 181 0.03 44.44 -21.93
C ARG A 181 -1.07 43.79 -21.11
N VAL A 182 -1.06 44.00 -19.80
CA VAL A 182 -2.03 43.42 -18.86
C VAL A 182 -2.68 44.46 -17.97
N ARG A 183 -3.90 44.16 -17.52
CA ARG A 183 -4.61 44.85 -16.44
C ARG A 183 -5.06 43.85 -15.40
N LEU A 184 -5.23 44.32 -14.17
CA LEU A 184 -5.74 43.52 -13.07
C LEU A 184 -7.09 44.10 -12.62
N ARG A 185 -8.09 43.24 -12.50
CA ARG A 185 -9.47 43.58 -12.07
C ARG A 185 -10.11 44.70 -12.90
N GLY A 186 -9.96 44.70 -14.22
CA GLY A 186 -10.58 45.69 -15.11
C GLY A 186 -10.11 47.14 -14.94
N ARG A 187 -9.01 47.38 -14.22
CA ARG A 187 -8.47 48.73 -13.98
C ARG A 187 -7.82 49.31 -15.24
N SER A 188 -7.76 50.64 -15.34
CA SER A 188 -7.16 51.34 -16.49
C SER A 188 -5.63 51.35 -16.47
N CYS A 189 -5.01 51.28 -15.28
CA CYS A 189 -3.57 51.33 -15.05
C CYS A 189 -2.89 49.95 -15.11
N ALA A 190 -1.62 49.92 -15.55
CA ALA A 190 -0.79 48.73 -15.55
C ALA A 190 -0.34 48.33 -14.12
N PRO A 191 -0.15 47.03 -13.83
CA PRO A 191 0.46 46.57 -12.59
C PRO A 191 1.99 46.74 -12.61
N LEU A 192 2.61 46.81 -11.44
CA LEU A 192 4.06 46.78 -11.32
C LEU A 192 4.61 45.42 -11.76
N VAL A 193 5.46 45.39 -12.78
CA VAL A 193 6.13 44.17 -13.24
C VAL A 193 7.54 44.11 -12.66
N TRP A 194 7.87 42.98 -12.07
CA TRP A 194 9.23 42.66 -11.62
C TRP A 194 9.72 41.44 -12.38
N ILE A 195 11.01 41.41 -12.73
CA ILE A 195 11.69 40.21 -13.18
C ILE A 195 12.85 39.91 -12.23
N ASP A 196 12.90 38.70 -11.69
CA ASP A 196 14.04 38.19 -10.90
C ASP A 196 14.40 38.92 -9.60
N GLY A 197 13.54 39.84 -9.14
CA GLY A 197 13.85 40.73 -8.02
C GLY A 197 14.11 42.18 -8.42
N VAL A 198 14.21 42.47 -9.71
CA VAL A 198 14.43 43.80 -10.30
C VAL A 198 13.10 44.35 -10.81
N ALA A 199 12.79 45.61 -10.49
CA ALA A 199 11.61 46.28 -11.02
C ALA A 199 11.84 46.63 -12.49
N MET A 200 10.86 46.34 -13.35
CA MET A 200 10.81 46.92 -14.70
C MET A 200 10.46 48.41 -14.59
N PRO A 201 10.77 49.23 -15.62
CA PRO A 201 10.32 50.62 -15.67
C PRO A 201 8.82 50.74 -15.42
N ALA A 202 8.44 51.76 -14.64
CA ALA A 202 7.07 52.14 -14.36
C ALA A 202 6.26 52.30 -15.67
N GLY A 203 5.01 51.80 -15.67
CA GLY A 203 4.08 51.90 -16.80
C GLY A 203 3.85 50.60 -17.60
N GLU A 204 3.65 50.76 -18.92
CA GLU A 204 3.19 49.68 -19.81
C GLU A 204 4.33 48.74 -20.25
N VAL A 205 4.37 47.53 -19.70
CA VAL A 205 5.30 46.47 -20.14
C VAL A 205 4.60 45.54 -21.14
N ASP A 206 5.19 45.35 -22.33
CA ASP A 206 4.81 44.26 -23.24
C ASP A 206 5.42 42.95 -22.74
N LEU A 207 4.59 42.10 -22.14
CA LEU A 207 5.02 40.82 -21.59
C LEU A 207 5.42 39.81 -22.67
N ASN A 208 5.01 40.00 -23.92
CA ASN A 208 5.34 39.08 -25.02
C ASN A 208 6.76 39.27 -25.54
N THR A 209 7.48 40.29 -25.07
CA THR A 209 8.95 40.39 -25.21
C THR A 209 9.65 39.26 -24.46
N PHE A 210 9.02 38.68 -23.43
CA PHE A 210 9.55 37.53 -22.70
C PHE A 210 8.97 36.23 -23.26
N ALA A 211 9.84 35.31 -23.67
CA ALA A 211 9.43 34.02 -24.20
C ALA A 211 8.92 33.08 -23.08
N PRO A 212 7.79 32.36 -23.23
CA PRO A 212 7.27 31.50 -22.16
C PRO A 212 8.20 30.35 -21.74
N ASN A 213 9.17 29.99 -22.58
CA ASN A 213 10.19 28.99 -22.29
C ASN A 213 11.36 29.53 -21.44
N SER A 214 11.50 30.85 -21.26
CA SER A 214 12.53 31.46 -20.40
C SER A 214 12.00 31.83 -19.00
N ILE A 215 10.74 31.50 -18.68
CA ILE A 215 10.09 31.78 -17.39
C ILE A 215 9.94 30.48 -16.59
N GLU A 216 10.45 30.43 -15.36
CA GLU A 216 10.28 29.31 -14.45
C GLU A 216 8.94 29.39 -13.70
N GLY A 217 8.48 30.59 -13.37
CA GLY A 217 7.22 30.77 -12.67
C GLY A 217 6.73 32.22 -12.68
N VAL A 218 5.45 32.40 -12.33
CA VAL A 218 4.83 33.71 -12.23
C VAL A 218 4.01 33.82 -10.95
N GLU A 219 4.07 34.97 -10.28
CA GLU A 219 3.18 35.32 -9.17
C GLU A 219 2.32 36.54 -9.55
N VAL A 220 1.01 36.45 -9.36
CA VAL A 220 0.04 37.51 -9.65
C VAL A 220 -0.60 37.99 -8.35
N TYR A 221 -0.44 39.28 -8.05
CA TYR A 221 -1.00 39.94 -6.86
C TYR A 221 -1.95 41.05 -7.29
N LEU A 222 -3.25 40.90 -7.00
CA LEU A 222 -4.30 41.83 -7.46
C LEU A 222 -4.35 43.17 -6.68
N SER A 223 -3.45 43.37 -5.70
CA SER A 223 -3.23 44.62 -4.96
C SER A 223 -1.80 44.66 -4.41
N ALA A 224 -1.23 45.86 -4.24
CA ALA A 224 0.07 46.04 -3.56
C ALA A 224 0.13 45.33 -2.20
N SER A 225 -0.94 45.40 -1.40
CA SER A 225 -1.02 44.79 -0.08
C SER A 225 -0.92 43.26 -0.06
N GLY A 226 -1.19 42.58 -1.19
CA GLY A 226 -0.98 41.14 -1.30
C GLY A 226 0.48 40.78 -1.59
N ALA A 227 1.21 41.64 -2.31
CA ALA A 227 2.59 41.39 -2.68
C ALA A 227 3.54 41.51 -1.46
N PRO A 228 4.63 40.72 -1.39
CA PRO A 228 5.64 40.88 -0.34
C PRO A 228 6.22 42.29 -0.32
N ALA A 229 6.52 42.83 0.87
CA ALA A 229 6.91 44.24 1.07
C ALA A 229 8.01 44.74 0.10
N ARG A 230 9.03 43.92 -0.18
CA ARG A 230 10.11 44.20 -1.15
C ARG A 230 9.69 44.41 -2.62
N TYR A 231 8.43 44.12 -2.94
CA TYR A 231 7.84 44.21 -4.28
C TYR A 231 6.71 45.24 -4.37
N GLN A 232 6.43 45.92 -3.26
CA GLN A 232 5.48 47.02 -3.21
C GLN A 232 6.20 48.29 -3.71
N GLY A 233 5.60 48.98 -4.68
CA GLY A 233 6.07 50.30 -5.09
C GLY A 233 5.54 51.41 -4.17
N THR A 234 6.07 52.62 -4.37
CA THR A 234 5.69 53.83 -3.63
C THR A 234 4.79 54.78 -4.42
N GLY A 235 4.62 54.56 -5.73
CA GLY A 235 3.75 55.36 -6.61
C GLY A 235 2.35 54.76 -6.84
N ASP A 236 1.49 55.48 -7.57
CA ASP A 236 0.08 55.06 -7.77
C ASP A 236 -0.09 53.74 -8.54
N GLU A 237 0.86 53.37 -9.39
CA GLU A 237 0.89 52.07 -10.11
C GLU A 237 0.84 50.87 -9.15
N SER A 238 1.38 51.01 -7.94
CA SER A 238 1.32 50.00 -6.88
C SER A 238 -0.11 49.62 -6.53
N ARG A 239 -1.06 50.57 -6.60
CA ARG A 239 -2.48 50.31 -6.35
C ARG A 239 -3.07 49.32 -7.35
N CYS A 240 -2.53 49.27 -8.56
CA CYS A 240 -2.98 48.47 -9.69
C CYS A 240 -2.63 46.99 -9.55
N GLY A 241 -1.68 46.66 -8.67
CA GLY A 241 -1.26 45.30 -8.33
C GLY A 241 0.17 45.01 -8.81
N THR A 242 0.61 43.76 -8.67
CA THR A 242 2.01 43.37 -8.89
C THR A 242 2.10 42.03 -9.60
N LEU A 243 2.99 41.95 -10.58
CA LEU A 243 3.33 40.74 -11.33
C LEU A 243 4.81 40.43 -11.10
N LEU A 244 5.12 39.25 -10.56
CA LEU A 244 6.50 38.78 -10.40
C LEU A 244 6.78 37.71 -11.45
N LEU A 245 7.68 38.03 -12.38
CA LEU A 245 8.23 37.08 -13.34
C LEU A 245 9.52 36.49 -12.78
N TRP A 246 9.64 35.18 -12.85
CA TRP A 246 10.83 34.47 -12.45
C TRP A 246 11.44 33.79 -13.67
N SER A 247 12.59 34.26 -14.11
CA SER A 247 13.29 33.68 -15.26
C SER A 247 13.87 32.30 -14.94
N ARG A 248 14.24 31.60 -16.00
CA ARG A 248 15.09 30.43 -15.95
C ARG A 248 16.56 30.83 -16.03
N GLY A 249 17.38 30.28 -15.14
CA GLY A 249 18.83 30.27 -15.21
C GLY A 249 19.39 28.88 -14.93
N LEU A 250 20.71 28.78 -14.73
CA LEU A 250 21.42 27.55 -14.37
C LEU A 250 20.92 26.89 -13.06
N ASP A 251 20.18 27.65 -12.24
CA ASP A 251 19.48 27.23 -11.02
C ASP A 251 18.14 26.50 -11.30
N THR A 252 17.59 26.65 -12.51
CA THR A 252 16.29 26.09 -12.96
C THR A 252 16.41 25.13 -14.14
N GLU A 253 17.46 25.29 -14.94
CA GLU A 253 17.84 24.29 -15.91
C GLU A 253 18.19 23.05 -15.12
N ARG A 254 17.22 22.13 -15.02
CA ARG A 254 17.51 20.72 -14.82
C ARG A 254 18.64 20.43 -15.80
N ARG A 255 19.85 20.23 -15.30
CA ARG A 255 20.87 19.50 -16.04
C ARG A 255 20.14 18.27 -16.53
N ARG A 256 19.94 18.16 -17.86
CA ARG A 256 19.62 16.88 -18.46
C ARG A 256 20.84 16.04 -18.17
N ALA A 257 20.80 15.31 -17.07
CA ALA A 257 21.73 14.23 -16.84
C ALA A 257 21.73 13.39 -18.12
N PRO A 258 22.91 12.96 -18.62
CA PRO A 258 22.96 12.05 -19.75
C PRO A 258 21.97 10.92 -19.50
N VAL A 259 21.14 10.56 -20.49
CA VAL A 259 19.97 9.69 -20.30
C VAL A 259 20.32 8.36 -19.62
N VAL A 260 21.58 7.94 -19.73
CA VAL A 260 22.23 6.84 -19.01
C VAL A 260 22.01 6.90 -17.48
N ALA A 261 22.19 8.06 -16.83
CA ALA A 261 22.17 8.18 -15.37
C ALA A 261 20.76 8.16 -14.73
N ALA A 262 19.69 8.28 -15.53
CA ALA A 262 18.32 8.29 -15.02
C ALA A 262 17.83 6.89 -14.64
N ALA A 263 18.29 5.85 -15.35
CA ALA A 263 18.03 4.46 -14.99
C ALA A 263 18.70 4.12 -13.65
N ASP A 264 20.02 4.38 -13.54
CA ASP A 264 20.79 4.18 -12.31
C ASP A 264 20.21 4.97 -11.12
N GLN A 265 19.65 6.16 -11.34
CA GLN A 265 18.98 6.93 -10.28
C GLN A 265 17.61 6.39 -9.88
N MET A 266 16.81 5.86 -10.80
CA MET A 266 15.54 5.21 -10.46
C MET A 266 15.78 3.92 -9.68
N ASP A 267 16.74 3.09 -10.13
CA ASP A 267 17.12 1.88 -9.41
C ASP A 267 17.74 2.21 -8.05
N SER A 268 18.67 3.17 -7.94
CA SER A 268 19.25 3.54 -6.64
C SER A 268 18.25 4.19 -5.67
N LEU A 269 17.23 4.91 -6.14
CA LEU A 269 16.14 5.39 -5.30
C LEU A 269 15.20 4.26 -4.86
N HIS A 270 14.92 3.28 -5.71
CA HIS A 270 14.18 2.08 -5.35
C HIS A 270 14.95 1.22 -4.33
N LEU A 271 16.26 1.07 -4.53
CA LEU A 271 17.21 0.38 -3.63
C LEU A 271 17.33 1.07 -2.27
N ALA A 272 17.27 2.41 -2.20
CA ALA A 272 17.34 3.15 -0.95
C ALA A 272 16.04 3.10 -0.11
N GLY A 273 14.88 2.89 -0.77
CA GLY A 273 13.58 2.84 -0.10
C GLY A 273 13.14 1.44 0.32
N ALA A 274 13.40 0.43 -0.52
CA ALA A 274 12.97 -0.95 -0.29
C ALA A 274 13.73 -1.65 0.85
N VAL A 275 13.13 -2.72 1.38
CA VAL A 275 13.74 -3.68 2.30
C VAL A 275 13.94 -4.97 1.55
N PHE A 276 15.15 -5.53 1.58
CA PHE A 276 15.52 -6.72 0.81
C PHE A 276 15.73 -7.95 1.69
N ALA A 277 15.44 -9.13 1.15
CA ALA A 277 15.82 -10.40 1.75
C ALA A 277 17.31 -10.72 1.53
N ALA A 278 17.87 -11.65 2.32
CA ALA A 278 19.25 -12.12 2.19
C ALA A 278 19.59 -12.64 0.76
N THR A 279 18.62 -13.25 0.07
CA THR A 279 18.77 -13.75 -1.30
C THR A 279 18.77 -12.67 -2.38
N GLU A 280 18.45 -11.42 -2.02
CA GLU A 280 18.33 -10.31 -2.96
C GLU A 280 19.52 -9.33 -2.89
N VAL A 281 20.46 -9.54 -1.97
CA VAL A 281 21.63 -8.69 -1.75
C VAL A 281 22.93 -9.39 -2.14
N GLU A 282 23.92 -8.62 -2.59
CA GLU A 282 25.26 -9.11 -2.95
C GLU A 282 26.10 -9.38 -1.69
N THR A 283 25.87 -8.59 -0.64
CA THR A 283 26.51 -8.75 0.66
C THR A 283 25.46 -8.55 1.72
N GLU A 284 25.24 -9.58 2.53
CA GLU A 284 24.31 -9.51 3.65
C GLU A 284 24.79 -8.57 4.76
N ALA A 285 23.85 -7.97 5.47
CA ALA A 285 24.10 -7.26 6.71
C ALA A 285 24.61 -8.25 7.77
N ARG A 286 25.71 -7.92 8.43
CA ARG A 286 26.35 -8.78 9.43
C ARG A 286 26.63 -7.99 10.70
N PRO A 287 26.44 -8.57 11.90
CA PRO A 287 26.83 -7.88 13.13
C PRO A 287 28.32 -7.53 13.07
N THR A 288 28.67 -6.34 13.55
CA THR A 288 30.08 -6.03 13.83
C THR A 288 30.51 -6.81 15.06
N ASP A 289 31.72 -7.38 15.04
CA ASP A 289 32.23 -8.31 16.07
C ASP A 289 32.21 -7.72 17.50
N ALA A 290 32.11 -6.41 17.62
CA ALA A 290 32.12 -5.68 18.88
C ALA A 290 30.83 -5.78 19.73
N ASN A 291 29.65 -6.10 19.16
CA ASN A 291 28.39 -5.67 19.79
C ASN A 291 27.26 -6.72 20.04
N VAL A 292 27.30 -7.93 19.48
CA VAL A 292 26.37 -9.00 19.95
C VAL A 292 26.79 -9.54 21.34
N ALA A 293 28.00 -9.19 21.79
CA ALA A 293 28.54 -9.45 23.13
C ALA A 293 27.72 -8.80 24.27
N ALA A 294 26.83 -7.84 23.98
CA ALA A 294 25.99 -7.16 24.97
C ALA A 294 24.70 -7.93 25.36
N LEU A 295 24.48 -9.16 24.87
CA LEU A 295 23.31 -9.96 25.23
C LEU A 295 23.38 -10.43 26.70
N VAL A 296 22.70 -9.69 27.59
CA VAL A 296 22.59 -10.04 29.02
C VAL A 296 21.52 -11.12 29.22
N TYR A 297 21.86 -12.16 29.98
CA TYR A 297 20.91 -13.20 30.39
C TYR A 297 19.98 -12.65 31.50
N PRO A 298 18.64 -12.71 31.36
CA PRO A 298 17.72 -12.28 32.42
C PRO A 298 17.95 -13.05 33.74
N PRO A 299 18.23 -12.38 34.88
CA PRO A 299 18.57 -13.05 36.14
C PRO A 299 17.54 -14.08 36.63
N ASP A 300 16.25 -13.79 36.44
CA ASP A 300 15.15 -14.67 36.83
C ASP A 300 15.17 -15.99 36.05
N LEU A 301 15.56 -15.95 34.77
CA LEU A 301 15.68 -17.14 33.93
C LEU A 301 16.98 -17.90 34.17
N TYR A 302 18.07 -17.17 34.44
CA TYR A 302 19.37 -17.76 34.78
C TYR A 302 19.27 -18.58 36.07
N SER A 303 18.68 -17.99 37.12
CA SER A 303 18.47 -18.65 38.42
C SER A 303 17.46 -19.81 38.35
N ALA A 304 16.46 -19.73 37.47
CA ALA A 304 15.52 -20.82 37.22
C ALA A 304 16.07 -21.94 36.30
N GLY A 305 17.27 -21.80 35.73
CA GLY A 305 17.85 -22.78 34.80
C GLY A 305 17.17 -22.83 33.42
N LEU A 306 16.36 -21.82 33.07
CA LEU A 306 15.50 -21.81 31.89
C LEU A 306 16.22 -21.21 30.67
N GLY A 307 16.70 -22.07 29.77
CA GLY A 307 17.33 -21.69 28.50
C GLY A 307 16.48 -21.97 27.25
N GLY A 308 17.05 -21.73 26.07
CA GLY A 308 16.44 -22.07 24.78
C GLY A 308 16.89 -21.19 23.61
N LEU A 309 16.15 -21.25 22.50
CA LEU A 309 16.47 -20.56 21.25
C LEU A 309 15.43 -19.48 20.93
N VAL A 310 15.87 -18.23 20.85
CA VAL A 310 15.06 -17.13 20.30
C VAL A 310 15.43 -16.95 18.82
N VAL A 311 14.42 -16.80 17.97
CA VAL A 311 14.58 -16.41 16.57
C VAL A 311 13.90 -15.06 16.39
N ALA A 312 14.70 -14.03 16.11
CA ALA A 312 14.23 -12.68 15.85
C ALA A 312 14.38 -12.34 14.36
N GLU A 313 13.45 -11.55 13.85
CA GLU A 313 13.44 -10.97 12.52
C GLU A 313 13.43 -9.45 12.68
N PHE A 314 14.33 -8.74 12.00
CA PHE A 314 14.43 -7.29 12.12
C PHE A 314 15.04 -6.65 10.87
N VAL A 315 14.75 -5.38 10.63
CA VAL A 315 15.37 -4.62 9.54
C VAL A 315 16.64 -3.92 10.04
N VAL A 316 17.75 -4.14 9.32
CA VAL A 316 18.97 -3.34 9.42
C VAL A 316 18.91 -2.23 8.37
N ASP A 317 19.09 -0.99 8.78
CA ASP A 317 19.09 0.18 7.92
C ASP A 317 20.41 0.38 7.16
N THR A 318 20.43 1.37 6.26
CA THR A 318 21.64 1.71 5.47
C THR A 318 22.80 2.27 6.29
N THR A 319 22.57 2.62 7.56
CA THR A 319 23.59 3.08 8.52
C THR A 319 24.16 1.93 9.37
N GLY A 320 23.60 0.73 9.26
CA GLY A 320 24.00 -0.43 10.06
C GLY A 320 23.34 -0.50 11.43
N ARG A 321 22.14 0.07 11.60
CA ARG A 321 21.36 -0.02 12.85
C ARG A 321 20.06 -0.76 12.65
N MET A 322 19.55 -1.38 13.73
CA MET A 322 18.21 -1.95 13.72
C MET A 322 17.15 -0.84 13.72
N GLU A 323 16.13 -0.97 12.87
CA GLU A 323 14.91 -0.15 12.92
C GLU A 323 13.95 -0.69 14.00
N PRO A 324 13.72 0.03 15.12
CA PRO A 324 13.01 -0.55 16.28
C PRO A 324 11.53 -0.88 16.02
N ASP A 325 10.89 -0.19 15.07
CA ASP A 325 9.51 -0.42 14.65
C ASP A 325 9.35 -1.60 13.68
N GLN A 326 10.46 -2.13 13.15
CA GLN A 326 10.50 -3.27 12.23
C GLN A 326 11.12 -4.52 12.89
N PHE A 327 10.96 -4.69 14.20
CA PHE A 327 11.41 -5.86 14.97
C PHE A 327 10.26 -6.83 15.28
N ALA A 328 10.48 -8.12 15.05
CA ALA A 328 9.56 -9.20 15.37
C ALA A 328 10.29 -10.41 15.97
N VAL A 329 9.58 -11.19 16.80
CA VAL A 329 10.08 -12.47 17.32
C VAL A 329 9.28 -13.59 16.66
N LEU A 330 9.95 -14.39 15.84
CA LEU A 330 9.35 -15.53 15.13
C LEU A 330 9.12 -16.71 16.08
N SER A 331 10.04 -16.93 17.03
CA SER A 331 9.93 -17.95 18.07
C SER A 331 10.74 -17.55 19.30
N SER A 332 10.19 -17.81 20.49
CA SER A 332 10.90 -17.65 21.76
C SER A 332 10.28 -18.56 22.83
N PRO A 333 11.09 -19.20 23.70
CA PRO A 333 10.59 -19.98 24.83
C PRO A 333 9.99 -19.09 25.94
N HIS A 334 10.43 -17.82 26.04
CA HIS A 334 10.02 -16.95 27.15
C HIS A 334 10.09 -15.46 26.81
N VAL A 335 9.11 -14.68 27.28
CA VAL A 335 8.99 -13.23 27.00
C VAL A 335 10.22 -12.43 27.45
N LEU A 336 10.85 -12.79 28.57
CA LEU A 336 12.07 -12.12 29.04
C LEU A 336 13.29 -12.36 28.13
N MET A 337 13.39 -13.52 27.46
CA MET A 337 14.44 -13.75 26.46
C MET A 337 14.20 -12.88 25.21
N SER A 338 12.94 -12.76 24.78
CA SER A 338 12.54 -11.87 23.68
C SER A 338 12.94 -10.41 23.96
N ARG A 339 12.71 -9.95 25.19
CA ARG A 339 13.08 -8.60 25.64
C ARG A 339 14.60 -8.39 25.65
N ALA A 340 15.36 -9.33 26.21
CA ALA A 340 16.83 -9.25 26.22
C ALA A 340 17.42 -9.20 24.80
N VAL A 341 16.85 -9.94 23.85
CA VAL A 341 17.26 -9.88 22.43
C VAL A 341 16.95 -8.53 21.80
N TYR A 342 15.77 -7.95 22.06
CA TYR A 342 15.42 -6.61 21.57
C TYR A 342 16.35 -5.53 22.12
N GLU A 343 16.61 -5.54 23.44
CA GLU A 343 17.49 -4.57 24.11
C GLU A 343 18.94 -4.69 23.60
N ALA A 344 19.46 -5.90 23.41
CA ALA A 344 20.78 -6.14 22.83
C ALA A 344 20.88 -5.66 21.37
N LEU A 345 19.86 -5.91 20.54
CA LEU A 345 19.82 -5.45 19.14
C LEU A 345 19.67 -3.93 19.02
N GLY A 346 18.97 -3.27 19.94
CA GLY A 346 18.84 -1.81 19.97
C GLY A 346 20.17 -1.08 20.21
N GLY A 347 21.12 -1.72 20.91
CA GLY A 347 22.49 -1.22 21.07
C GLY A 347 23.46 -1.69 19.98
N ALA A 348 23.08 -2.66 19.15
CA ALA A 348 23.98 -3.32 18.22
C ALA A 348 24.27 -2.50 16.95
N THR A 349 25.43 -2.78 16.36
CA THR A 349 25.90 -2.19 15.10
C THR A 349 26.22 -3.28 14.09
N PHE A 350 25.85 -3.06 12.84
CA PHE A 350 25.97 -3.99 11.73
C PHE A 350 26.81 -3.36 10.62
N VAL A 351 27.56 -4.17 9.89
CA VAL A 351 27.97 -3.81 8.52
C VAL A 351 26.68 -3.84 7.68
N PRO A 352 26.27 -2.74 7.02
CA PRO A 352 25.03 -2.72 6.25
C PRO A 352 25.11 -3.59 5.00
N ALA A 353 23.96 -4.10 4.56
CA ALA A 353 23.86 -4.91 3.36
C ALA A 353 24.21 -4.10 2.10
N ARG A 354 24.69 -4.78 1.05
CA ARG A 354 24.96 -4.15 -0.25
C ARG A 354 24.26 -4.84 -1.40
N ARG A 355 23.78 -4.03 -2.36
CA ARG A 355 23.22 -4.44 -3.65
C ARG A 355 23.58 -3.39 -4.70
N ALA A 356 24.04 -3.80 -5.88
CA ALA A 356 24.70 -2.93 -6.85
C ALA A 356 25.80 -2.06 -6.22
N GLY A 357 26.54 -2.60 -5.25
CA GLY A 357 27.54 -1.88 -4.46
C GLY A 357 27.02 -0.81 -3.48
N LEU A 358 25.74 -0.43 -3.54
CA LEU A 358 25.12 0.56 -2.65
C LEU A 358 24.66 -0.08 -1.33
N ALA A 359 24.71 0.69 -0.24
CA ALA A 359 24.15 0.26 1.05
C ALA A 359 22.61 0.27 0.99
N VAL A 360 21.97 -0.84 1.36
CA VAL A 360 20.51 -1.04 1.30
C VAL A 360 19.95 -1.55 2.64
N ARG A 361 18.65 -1.36 2.86
CA ARG A 361 17.96 -1.91 4.04
C ARG A 361 17.72 -3.40 3.82
N GLN A 362 18.02 -4.24 4.81
CA GLN A 362 17.82 -5.69 4.72
C GLN A 362 17.01 -6.22 5.90
N ILE A 363 16.07 -7.12 5.63
CA ILE A 363 15.45 -7.96 6.67
C ILE A 363 16.38 -9.11 7.03
N VAL A 364 16.71 -9.20 8.33
CA VAL A 364 17.67 -10.13 8.90
C VAL A 364 16.94 -11.05 9.88
N GLN A 365 17.12 -12.36 9.74
CA GLN A 365 16.68 -13.35 10.73
C GLN A 365 17.90 -13.84 11.50
N MET A 366 17.93 -13.64 12.82
CA MET A 366 19.05 -14.05 13.67
C MET A 366 18.60 -14.94 14.83
N ARG A 367 19.46 -15.89 15.18
CA ARG A 367 19.22 -16.94 16.19
C ARG A 367 20.08 -16.67 17.42
N PHE A 368 19.42 -16.56 18.58
CA PHE A 368 20.06 -16.31 19.87
C PHE A 368 19.83 -17.51 20.80
N ARG A 369 20.90 -18.11 21.30
CA ARG A 369 20.82 -19.26 22.22
C ARG A 369 21.13 -18.84 23.65
N PHE A 370 20.14 -18.95 24.52
CA PHE A 370 20.30 -18.82 25.97
C PHE A 370 20.67 -20.18 26.55
N ALA A 371 21.94 -20.38 26.89
CA ALA A 371 22.42 -21.59 27.56
C ALA A 371 22.42 -21.36 29.07
N ALA A 372 21.52 -22.03 29.81
CA ALA A 372 21.52 -21.99 31.27
C ALA A 372 22.72 -22.80 31.82
N PRO A 373 23.27 -22.43 32.99
CA PRO A 373 24.37 -23.17 33.60
C PRO A 373 23.98 -24.63 33.86
N GLY A 374 24.73 -25.57 33.29
CA GLY A 374 24.52 -27.02 33.44
C GLY A 374 24.05 -27.76 32.18
N MET A 375 23.54 -27.07 31.16
CA MET A 375 23.28 -27.68 29.85
C MET A 375 24.53 -27.65 28.97
N ARG A 376 25.08 -28.84 28.66
CA ARG A 376 26.09 -29.06 27.61
C ARG A 376 25.43 -29.26 26.25
#